data_AF-A0A916VLR8-F1
#
_entry.id   AF-A0A916VLR8-F1
#
_cell.length_a   1.000
_cell.length_b   1.000
_cell.length_c   1.000
_cell.angle_alpha   90.00
_cell.angle_beta   90.00
_cell.angle_gamma   90.00
#
_symmetry.space_group_name_H-M   'P 1'
#
loop_
_entity.id
_entity.type
_entity.pdbx_description
1 polymer ?
#
loop_
_entity_poly.entity_id
_entity_poly.type
_entity_poly.pdbx_seq_one_letter_code
_entity_poly.pdbx_strand_id
1 'polypeptide(L)'
;MSEIKIHTSQTEIIETRIIPKSSCYIIEIVYEKSESTTENQQIAGVDLGVNNLIAVTTNQTGTTPLLIKGRPLKAINTFYNKQRSYLQSQLKTNHNQSNSHRLKKLTHIHVGS
;
A
#
# COMPACT_ATOMS: atom_id res chain seq x y z
N MET A 1 -1.97 -15.02 -33.13
CA MET A 1 -2.34 -14.59 -31.77
C MET A 1 -1.17 -14.90 -30.86
N SER A 2 -0.67 -13.93 -30.10
CA SER A 2 0.42 -14.18 -29.15
C SER A 2 -0.14 -14.79 -27.89
N GLU A 3 0.43 -15.91 -27.45
CA GLU A 3 0.06 -16.61 -26.23
C GLU A 3 0.74 -15.93 -25.03
N ILE A 4 -0.03 -15.51 -24.02
CA ILE A 4 0.51 -14.92 -22.78
C ILE A 4 0.53 -16.02 -21.71
N LYS A 5 1.71 -16.29 -21.16
CA LYS A 5 1.92 -17.30 -20.11
C LYS A 5 2.33 -16.62 -18.81
N ILE A 6 1.70 -17.02 -17.71
CA ILE A 6 1.96 -16.48 -16.36
C ILE A 6 2.40 -17.65 -15.49
N HIS A 7 3.63 -17.60 -15.01
CA HIS A 7 4.16 -18.64 -14.13
C HIS A 7 3.68 -18.42 -12.69
N THR A 8 3.14 -19.47 -12.08
CA THR A 8 2.72 -19.49 -10.68
C THR A 8 3.11 -20.80 -10.03
N SER A 9 3.41 -20.77 -8.73
CA SER A 9 3.64 -21.97 -7.91
C SER A 9 2.33 -22.60 -7.44
N GLN A 10 1.20 -21.91 -7.61
CA GLN A 10 -0.10 -22.36 -7.13
C GLN A 10 -0.75 -23.29 -8.15
N THR A 11 -1.21 -24.45 -7.68
CA THR A 11 -1.79 -25.50 -8.53
C THR A 11 -3.32 -25.46 -8.52
N GLU A 12 -3.93 -25.08 -7.39
CA GLU A 12 -5.38 -25.04 -7.20
C GLU A 12 -5.88 -23.59 -7.27
N ILE A 13 -6.04 -23.11 -8.50
CA ILE A 13 -6.52 -21.74 -8.77
C ILE A 13 -8.05 -21.75 -8.78
N ILE A 14 -8.65 -20.88 -7.95
CA ILE A 14 -10.10 -20.70 -7.88
C ILE A 14 -10.55 -19.66 -8.90
N GLU A 15 -9.86 -18.52 -8.96
CA GLU A 15 -10.20 -17.40 -9.83
C GLU A 15 -8.93 -16.71 -10.34
N THR A 16 -8.97 -16.22 -11.58
CA THR A 16 -7.97 -15.27 -12.10
C THR A 16 -8.68 -14.00 -12.54
N ARG A 17 -8.23 -12.85 -12.03
CA ARG A 17 -8.78 -11.54 -12.38
C ARG A 17 -7.75 -10.69 -13.09
N ILE A 18 -8.16 -10.08 -14.20
CA ILE A 18 -7.38 -9.06 -14.90
C ILE A 18 -7.99 -7.71 -14.59
N ILE A 19 -7.31 -6.92 -13.75
CA ILE A 19 -7.78 -5.61 -13.33
C ILE A 19 -7.02 -4.53 -14.09
N PRO A 20 -7.67 -3.81 -15.03
CA PRO A 20 -7.04 -2.67 -15.68
C PRO A 20 -6.78 -1.56 -14.64
N LYS A 21 -5.56 -1.04 -14.62
CA LYS A 21 -5.16 0.17 -13.93
C LYS A 21 -4.69 1.20 -14.96
N SER A 22 -4.46 2.43 -14.51
CA SER A 22 -4.14 3.55 -15.40
C SER A 22 -2.88 3.35 -16.25
N SER A 23 -1.93 2.52 -15.81
CA SER A 23 -0.63 2.32 -16.49
C SER A 23 -0.22 0.84 -16.60
N CYS A 24 -1.02 -0.08 -16.10
CA CYS A 24 -0.70 -1.51 -16.10
C CYS A 24 -1.98 -2.34 -15.95
N TYR A 25 -1.86 -3.65 -16.11
CA TYR A 25 -2.85 -4.61 -15.66
C TYR A 25 -2.32 -5.31 -14.41
N ILE A 26 -3.17 -5.45 -13.41
CA ILE A 26 -2.89 -6.32 -12.25
C ILE A 26 -3.55 -7.65 -12.54
N ILE A 27 -2.78 -8.73 -12.40
CA ILE A 27 -3.29 -10.08 -12.54
C ILE A 27 -3.32 -10.68 -11.14
N GLU A 28 -4.53 -10.92 -10.63
CA GLU A 28 -4.75 -11.51 -9.33
C GLU A 28 -5.06 -13.00 -9.50
N ILE A 29 -4.31 -13.85 -8.79
CA ILE A 29 -4.54 -15.30 -8.73
C ILE A 29 -5.11 -15.60 -7.35
N VAL A 30 -6.37 -16.03 -7.31
CA VAL A 30 -7.08 -16.38 -6.07
C VAL A 30 -7.00 -17.89 -5.88
N TYR A 31 -6.53 -18.31 -4.72
CA TYR A 31 -6.40 -19.71 -4.33
C TYR A 31 -6.69 -19.84 -2.84
N GLU A 32 -7.12 -21.02 -2.42
CA GLU A 32 -7.29 -21.32 -1.01
C GLU A 32 -5.95 -21.71 -0.39
N LYS A 33 -5.69 -21.22 0.82
CA LYS A 33 -4.49 -21.57 1.58
C LYS A 33 -4.94 -22.07 2.95
N SER A 34 -4.63 -23.31 3.26
CA SER A 34 -4.86 -23.85 4.60
C SER A 34 -3.99 -23.11 5.60
N GLU A 35 -4.62 -22.59 6.65
CA GLU A 35 -3.91 -21.99 7.78
C GLU A 35 -3.60 -23.09 8.79
N SER A 36 -2.32 -23.30 9.10
CA SER A 36 -1.94 -24.11 10.25
C SER A 36 -1.97 -23.21 11.49
N THR A 37 -2.96 -23.36 12.34
CA THR A 37 -2.92 -22.77 13.68
C THR A 37 -1.97 -23.58 14.55
N THR A 38 -1.02 -22.91 15.18
CA THR A 38 -0.25 -23.49 16.28
C THR A 38 -0.94 -23.10 17.58
N GLU A 39 -1.19 -24.05 18.47
CA GLU A 39 -1.64 -23.76 19.84
C GLU A 39 -0.48 -23.13 20.63
N ASN A 40 -0.17 -21.87 20.34
CA ASN A 40 0.81 -21.10 21.09
C ASN A 40 0.09 -20.11 22.00
N GLN A 41 0.40 -20.14 23.30
CA GLN A 41 -0.12 -19.18 24.27
C GLN A 41 0.57 -17.81 24.18
N GLN A 42 1.63 -17.69 23.37
CA GLN A 42 2.28 -16.41 23.08
C GLN A 42 1.43 -15.60 22.11
N ILE A 43 0.96 -14.45 22.58
CA ILE A 43 0.09 -13.55 21.83
C ILE A 43 0.84 -12.24 21.63
N ALA A 44 0.86 -11.76 20.39
CA ALA A 44 1.36 -10.44 20.03
C ALA A 44 0.21 -9.54 19.58
N GLY A 45 0.14 -8.33 20.12
CA GLY A 45 -0.76 -7.27 19.67
C GLY A 45 -0.01 -6.30 18.76
N VAL A 46 -0.64 -5.91 17.64
CA VAL A 46 -0.11 -4.92 16.71
C VAL A 46 -1.08 -3.74 16.63
N ASP A 47 -0.60 -2.54 16.95
CA ASP A 47 -1.32 -1.29 16.77
C ASP A 47 -0.66 -0.46 15.65
N LEU A 48 -1.46 -0.01 14.70
CA LEU A 48 -1.02 0.80 13.57
C LEU A 48 -1.37 2.26 13.81
N GLY A 49 -0.39 3.16 13.66
CA GLY A 49 -0.57 4.58 13.93
C GLY A 49 0.19 5.49 12.98
N VAL A 50 0.09 6.80 13.20
CA VAL A 50 0.78 7.80 12.36
C VAL A 50 2.09 8.27 12.98
N ASN A 51 2.15 8.39 14.31
CA ASN A 51 3.36 8.82 15.02
C ASN A 51 4.28 7.63 15.33
N ASN A 52 3.71 6.55 15.85
CA ASN A 52 4.28 5.21 15.86
C ASN A 52 3.57 4.46 14.74
N LEU A 53 4.29 4.20 13.64
CA LEU A 53 3.72 3.52 12.48
C LEU A 53 3.21 2.14 12.88
N ILE A 54 4.00 1.45 13.69
CA ILE A 54 3.71 0.14 14.23
C ILE A 54 4.15 0.13 15.68
N ALA A 55 3.25 -0.28 16.58
CA ALA A 55 3.57 -0.68 17.93
C ALA A 55 3.24 -2.17 18.10
N VAL A 56 4.23 -2.97 18.47
CA VAL A 56 4.05 -4.40 18.72
C VAL A 56 4.38 -4.70 20.17
N THR A 57 3.47 -5.40 20.84
CA THR A 57 3.66 -5.88 22.22
C THR A 57 3.30 -7.35 22.31
N THR A 58 3.79 -8.04 23.35
CA THR A 58 3.49 -9.46 23.58
C THR A 58 3.14 -9.71 25.05
N ASN A 59 2.51 -10.85 25.34
CA ASN A 59 2.31 -11.32 26.70
C ASN A 59 3.56 -12.01 27.31
N GLN A 60 4.70 -12.00 26.62
CA GLN A 60 5.93 -12.63 27.07
C GLN A 60 6.75 -11.69 27.97
N THR A 61 6.89 -12.06 29.24
CA THR A 61 7.69 -11.32 30.22
C THR A 61 9.14 -11.13 29.77
N GLY A 62 9.69 -9.93 29.97
CA GLY A 62 11.07 -9.59 29.58
C GLY A 62 11.23 -9.16 28.12
N THR A 63 10.17 -9.20 27.31
CA THR A 63 10.20 -8.73 25.92
C THR A 63 9.98 -7.22 25.86
N THR A 64 10.86 -6.51 25.15
CA THR A 64 10.69 -5.06 24.92
C THR A 64 9.72 -4.83 23.75
N PRO A 65 8.70 -3.98 23.89
CA PRO A 65 7.83 -3.61 22.78
C PRO A 65 8.59 -3.02 21.59
N LEU A 66 8.21 -3.39 20.37
CA LEU A 66 8.78 -2.83 19.14
C LEU A 66 7.98 -1.59 18.73
N LEU A 67 8.68 -0.45 18.59
CA LEU A 67 8.11 0.79 18.10
C LEU A 67 8.80 1.24 16.81
N ILE A 68 8.04 1.27 15.71
CA ILE A 68 8.51 1.80 14.43
C ILE A 68 8.02 3.24 14.30
N LYS A 69 8.94 4.19 14.08
CA LYS A 69 8.61 5.62 13.96
C LYS A 69 7.86 5.91 12.66
N GLY A 70 6.72 6.58 12.75
CA GLY A 70 5.92 7.01 11.59
C GLY A 70 6.25 8.41 11.05
N ARG A 71 7.19 9.13 11.68
CA ARG A 71 7.63 10.47 11.24
C ARG A 71 8.07 10.53 9.76
N PRO A 72 8.80 9.55 9.20
CA PRO A 72 9.14 9.56 7.77
C PRO A 72 7.89 9.55 6.87
N LEU A 73 6.93 8.66 7.15
CA LEU A 73 5.67 8.58 6.40
C LEU A 73 4.87 9.89 6.51
N LYS A 74 4.82 10.49 7.70
CA LYS A 74 4.19 11.79 7.94
C LYS A 74 4.84 12.89 7.09
N ALA A 75 6.17 12.94 7.02
CA ALA A 75 6.90 13.92 6.21
C ALA A 75 6.59 13.78 4.72
N ILE A 76 6.53 12.54 4.20
CA ILE A 76 6.15 12.26 2.81
C ILE A 76 4.72 12.75 2.54
N ASN A 77 3.77 12.45 3.44
CA ASN A 77 2.39 12.91 3.30
C ASN A 77 2.27 14.44 3.34
N THR A 78 3.02 15.11 4.23
CA THR A 78 3.06 16.58 4.29
C THR A 78 3.63 17.17 3.00
N PHE A 79 4.73 16.62 2.49
CA PHE A 79 5.32 17.06 1.21
C PHE A 79 4.33 16.89 0.06
N TYR A 80 3.70 15.71 -0.05
CA TYR A 80 2.68 15.44 -1.05
C TYR A 80 1.53 16.46 -0.99
N ASN A 81 0.96 16.70 0.19
CA ASN A 81 -0.15 17.64 0.36
C ASN A 81 0.26 19.08 -0.01
N LYS A 82 1.50 19.49 0.29
CA LYS A 82 2.05 20.78 -0.11
C LYS A 82 2.14 20.91 -1.63
N GLN A 83 2.71 19.90 -2.30
CA GLN A 83 2.82 19.89 -3.76
C GLN A 83 1.44 19.89 -4.44
N ARG A 84 0.49 19.10 -3.92
CA ARG A 84 -0.87 19.02 -4.45
C ARG A 84 -1.61 20.37 -4.33
N SER A 85 -1.54 21.00 -3.15
CA SER A 85 -2.17 22.30 -2.90
C SER A 85 -1.61 23.39 -3.83
N TYR A 86 -0.28 23.43 -4.00
CA TYR A 86 0.38 24.35 -4.92
C TYR A 86 -0.12 24.18 -6.36
N LEU A 87 -0.14 22.95 -6.89
CA LEU A 87 -0.63 22.68 -8.24
C LEU A 87 -2.10 23.04 -8.42
N GLN A 88 -2.95 22.71 -7.45
CA GLN A 88 -4.37 23.02 -7.50
C GLN A 88 -4.64 24.54 -7.49
N SER A 89 -3.88 25.30 -6.71
CA SER A 89 -3.97 26.77 -6.70
C SER A 89 -3.64 27.33 -8.09
N GLN A 90 -2.53 26.91 -8.70
CA GLN A 90 -2.14 27.37 -10.04
C GLN A 90 -3.18 27.04 -11.12
N LEU A 91 -3.81 25.86 -11.06
CA LEU A 91 -4.83 25.46 -12.03
C LEU A 91 -6.12 26.27 -11.90
N LYS A 92 -6.52 26.59 -10.66
CA LYS A 92 -7.69 27.44 -10.41
C LYS A 92 -7.45 28.87 -10.89
N THR A 93 -6.28 29.43 -10.60
CA THR A 93 -5.94 30.82 -10.98
C THR A 93 -5.73 30.99 -12.48
N ASN A 94 -5.03 30.08 -13.14
CA ASN A 94 -4.60 30.28 -14.53
C ASN A 94 -5.56 29.68 -15.57
N HIS A 95 -6.34 28.68 -15.18
CA HIS A 95 -7.17 27.91 -16.13
C HIS A 95 -8.62 27.70 -15.67
N ASN A 96 -8.99 28.21 -14.49
CA ASN A 96 -10.27 27.90 -13.82
C ASN A 96 -10.59 26.39 -13.80
N GLN A 97 -9.54 25.56 -13.70
CA GLN A 97 -9.61 24.10 -13.76
C GLN A 97 -9.27 23.49 -12.41
N SER A 98 -9.86 22.34 -12.11
CA SER A 98 -9.62 21.60 -10.86
C SER A 98 -8.63 20.43 -11.02
N ASN A 99 -8.27 20.08 -12.25
CA ASN A 99 -7.48 18.89 -12.58
C ASN A 99 -6.50 19.15 -13.72
N SER A 100 -5.37 18.43 -13.71
CA SER A 100 -4.40 18.44 -14.81
C SER A 100 -3.60 17.13 -14.87
N HIS A 101 -2.94 16.89 -16.01
CA HIS A 101 -2.03 15.74 -16.16
C HIS A 101 -0.91 15.73 -15.12
N ARG A 102 -0.37 16.90 -14.79
CA ARG A 102 0.66 17.08 -13.76
C ARG A 102 0.15 16.75 -12.36
N LEU A 103 -1.10 17.12 -12.05
CA LEU A 103 -1.76 16.76 -10.79
C LEU A 103 -2.01 15.24 -10.69
N LYS A 104 -2.46 14.61 -11.78
CA LYS A 104 -2.63 13.15 -11.85
C LYS A 104 -1.30 12.43 -11.63
N LYS A 105 -0.22 12.88 -12.28
CA LYS A 105 1.13 12.29 -12.14
C LYS A 105 1.68 12.37 -10.71
N LEU A 106 1.32 13.40 -9.93
CA LEU A 106 1.71 13.52 -8.52
C LEU A 106 1.13 12.40 -7.65
N THR A 107 -0.08 11.93 -7.96
CA THR A 107 -0.73 10.82 -7.23
C THR A 107 -0.24 9.46 -7.72
N HIS A 108 0.15 9.35 -8.99
CA HIS A 108 0.68 8.13 -9.59
C HIS A 108 2.20 7.96 -9.37
N ILE A 109 2.67 8.10 -8.12
CA ILE A 109 4.03 7.69 -7.76
C ILE A 109 4.09 6.16 -7.88
N HIS A 110 5.04 5.65 -8.66
CA HIS A 110 5.32 4.22 -8.81
C HIS A 110 5.48 3.58 -7.43
N VAL A 111 4.55 2.68 -7.07
CA VAL A 111 4.75 1.72 -5.98
C VAL A 111 5.66 0.63 -6.55
N GLY A 112 6.96 0.88 -6.51
CA GLY A 112 7.96 0.02 -7.15
C GLY A 112 9.36 0.56 -6.94
N SER A 113 9.84 0.48 -5.71
CA SER A 113 11.25 0.52 -5.32
C SER A 113 11.40 -0.27 -4.03
#